data_AF-A0A482VMH4-F1
#
_entry.id   AF-A0A482VMH4-F1
#
_cell.length_a   1.000
_cell.length_b   1.000
_cell.length_c   1.000
_cell.angle_alpha   90.00
_cell.angle_beta   90.00
_cell.angle_gamma   90.00
#
_symmetry.space_group_name_H-M   'P 1'
#
loop_
_entity.id
_entity.type
_entity.pdbx_description
1 polymer ?
#
loop_
_entity_poly.entity_id
_entity_poly.type
_entity_poly.pdbx_seq_one_letter_code
_entity_poly.pdbx_strand_id
1 'polypeptide(L)'
;MKQDFTAIELDHRTDCEEIQNILGKITGARTVPRVFVNGECLGGASDPKTRFCSNISVNMTSAAAKFVKNLIEKEKVLIFSKSYCPYCKIVKDVFDEIGQKFTAVELDQRNDGEEILTFLGHMTGANTVPRVFVNGEFLGGASDVRELYENSDLKTYFD
;
A
#
# COMPACT_ATOMS: atom_id res chain seq x y z
N MET A 1 -33.61 -9.67 -18.87
CA MET A 1 -32.82 -9.72 -17.62
C MET A 1 -33.28 -8.59 -16.73
N LYS A 2 -33.76 -8.86 -15.52
CA LYS A 2 -33.89 -7.80 -14.50
C LYS A 2 -32.47 -7.56 -13.96
N GLN A 3 -32.03 -6.31 -13.93
CA GLN A 3 -30.80 -5.94 -13.24
C GLN A 3 -31.15 -5.83 -11.76
N ASP A 4 -30.62 -6.73 -10.93
CA ASP A 4 -30.72 -6.61 -9.48
C ASP A 4 -29.64 -5.62 -9.00
N PHE A 5 -30.04 -4.39 -8.75
CA PHE A 5 -29.20 -3.38 -8.12
C PHE A 5 -30.02 -2.57 -7.10
N THR A 6 -29.33 -2.09 -6.07
CA THR A 6 -29.90 -1.16 -5.09
C THR A 6 -29.17 0.17 -5.24
N ALA A 7 -29.92 1.25 -5.52
CA ALA A 7 -29.39 2.61 -5.47
C ALA A 7 -29.74 3.23 -4.12
N ILE A 8 -28.76 3.91 -3.50
CA ILE A 8 -28.95 4.64 -2.24
C ILE A 8 -28.62 6.11 -2.52
N GLU A 9 -29.64 6.96 -2.51
CA GLU A 9 -29.50 8.41 -2.65
C GLU A 9 -29.08 9.02 -1.31
N LEU A 10 -28.04 9.87 -1.31
CA LEU A 10 -27.49 10.46 -0.08
C LEU A 10 -27.98 11.88 0.21
N ASP A 11 -28.53 12.59 -0.78
CA ASP A 11 -28.84 14.03 -0.72
C ASP A 11 -29.83 14.45 0.39
N HIS A 12 -30.59 13.49 0.93
CA HIS A 12 -31.62 13.74 1.96
C HIS A 12 -31.42 12.93 3.24
N ARG A 13 -30.24 12.31 3.39
CA ARG A 13 -29.88 11.52 4.55
C ARG A 13 -29.22 12.37 5.62
N THR A 14 -29.72 12.31 6.85
CA THR A 14 -29.11 13.01 8.00
C THR A 14 -27.74 12.46 8.35
N ASP A 15 -27.43 11.23 7.95
CA ASP A 15 -26.16 10.53 8.16
C ASP A 15 -25.22 10.60 6.92
N CYS A 16 -25.49 11.49 5.95
CA CYS A 16 -24.70 11.62 4.73
C CYS A 16 -23.20 11.86 5.01
N GLU A 17 -22.86 12.71 5.98
CA GLU A 17 -21.47 13.02 6.32
C GLU A 17 -20.73 11.79 6.88
N GLU A 18 -21.38 11.02 7.76
CA GLU A 18 -20.83 9.78 8.31
C GLU A 18 -20.62 8.74 7.21
N ILE A 19 -21.59 8.60 6.30
CA ILE A 19 -21.48 7.71 5.15
C ILE A 19 -20.31 8.12 4.26
N GLN A 20 -20.15 9.41 3.94
CA GLN A 20 -19.03 9.89 3.15
C GLN A 20 -17.67 9.70 3.85
N ASN A 21 -17.61 9.86 5.19
CA ASN A 21 -16.43 9.53 5.98
C ASN A 21 -16.06 8.05 5.84
N ILE A 22 -17.05 7.16 5.97
CA ILE A 22 -16.87 5.71 5.82
C ILE A 22 -16.45 5.36 4.39
N LEU A 23 -17.09 5.94 3.37
CA LEU A 23 -16.71 5.77 1.96
C LEU A 23 -15.26 6.19 1.72
N GLY A 24 -14.81 7.30 2.32
CA GLY A 24 -13.41 7.70 2.29
C GLY A 24 -12.46 6.64 2.84
N LYS A 25 -12.82 6.02 3.98
CA LYS A 25 -12.01 4.96 4.60
C LYS A 25 -11.99 3.66 3.81
N ILE A 26 -13.12 3.24 3.23
CA ILE A 26 -13.25 1.92 2.59
C ILE A 26 -13.00 1.95 1.06
N THR A 27 -13.16 3.11 0.42
CA THR A 27 -13.00 3.27 -1.04
C THR A 27 -11.87 4.21 -1.44
N GLY A 28 -11.25 4.89 -0.48
CA GLY A 28 -10.24 5.93 -0.73
C GLY A 28 -10.82 7.29 -1.14
N ALA A 29 -12.14 7.42 -1.25
CA ALA A 29 -12.77 8.68 -1.62
C ALA A 29 -14.18 8.87 -1.02
N ARG A 30 -14.47 10.10 -0.61
CA ARG A 30 -15.73 10.48 0.07
C ARG A 30 -16.89 10.75 -0.89
N THR A 31 -16.57 11.01 -2.16
CA THR A 31 -17.52 11.50 -3.16
C THR A 31 -18.36 10.37 -3.74
N VAL A 32 -19.61 10.67 -4.07
CA VAL A 32 -20.53 9.79 -4.82
C VAL A 32 -20.53 10.15 -6.32
N PRO A 33 -20.93 9.25 -7.23
CA PRO A 33 -21.38 7.86 -7.00
C PRO A 33 -20.24 6.93 -6.58
N ARG A 34 -20.57 5.90 -5.78
CA ARG A 34 -19.70 4.75 -5.48
C ARG A 34 -20.48 3.48 -5.78
N VAL A 35 -20.01 2.65 -6.69
CA VAL A 35 -20.68 1.40 -7.07
C VAL A 35 -20.11 0.25 -6.26
N PHE A 36 -20.96 -0.59 -5.68
CA PHE A 36 -20.54 -1.78 -4.96
C PHE A 36 -21.12 -3.04 -5.59
N VAL A 37 -20.31 -4.09 -5.74
CA VAL A 37 -20.75 -5.44 -6.17
C VAL A 37 -20.23 -6.45 -5.16
N ASN A 38 -21.12 -7.23 -4.56
CA ASN A 38 -20.79 -8.22 -3.52
C ASN A 38 -19.98 -7.65 -2.34
N GLY A 39 -20.21 -6.38 -1.97
CA GLY A 39 -19.51 -5.69 -0.89
C GLY A 39 -18.21 -4.98 -1.30
N GLU A 40 -17.77 -5.11 -2.55
CA GLU A 40 -16.54 -4.49 -3.07
C GLU A 40 -16.86 -3.21 -3.84
N CYS A 41 -16.09 -2.13 -3.62
CA CYS A 41 -16.24 -0.88 -4.36
C CYS A 41 -15.58 -0.94 -5.74
N LEU A 42 -16.35 -0.69 -6.79
CA LEU A 42 -15.89 -0.59 -8.18
C LEU A 42 -15.46 0.82 -8.60
N GLY A 43 -15.73 1.85 -7.78
CA GLY A 43 -15.34 3.24 -8.04
C GLY A 43 -16.53 4.15 -8.37
N GLY A 44 -16.21 5.38 -8.79
CA GLY A 44 -17.16 6.44 -9.16
C GLY A 44 -17.07 6.88 -10.62
N ALA A 45 -17.84 7.92 -10.96
CA ALA A 45 -18.08 8.33 -12.36
C ALA A 45 -16.82 8.80 -13.12
N SER A 46 -15.78 9.23 -12.40
CA SER A 46 -14.54 9.77 -12.95
C SER A 46 -13.36 8.80 -12.91
N ASP A 47 -13.52 7.59 -12.37
CA ASP A 47 -12.45 6.59 -12.26
C ASP A 47 -12.29 5.85 -13.61
N PRO A 48 -11.31 6.22 -14.46
CA PRO A 48 -11.23 5.71 -15.82
C PRO A 48 -10.57 4.33 -15.77
N LYS A 49 -11.39 3.30 -16.02
CA LYS A 49 -11.04 1.87 -16.15
C LYS A 49 -10.99 1.12 -14.81
N THR A 50 -12.03 0.32 -14.63
CA THR A 50 -11.99 -1.08 -14.20
C THR A 50 -10.55 -1.62 -14.08
N ARG A 51 -9.95 -1.53 -12.90
CA ARG A 51 -9.04 -2.58 -12.47
C ARG A 51 -9.89 -3.53 -11.66
N PHE A 52 -10.03 -4.75 -12.16
CA PHE A 52 -10.32 -5.90 -11.33
C PHE A 52 -9.46 -5.78 -10.07
N CYS A 53 -10.03 -5.26 -8.98
CA CYS A 53 -9.46 -5.46 -7.67
C CYS A 53 -9.93 -6.86 -7.30
N SER A 54 -9.07 -7.77 -7.72
CA SER A 54 -9.19 -9.21 -7.64
C SER A 54 -9.88 -9.70 -6.36
N ASN A 55 -10.94 -10.47 -6.55
CA ASN A 55 -11.15 -11.71 -5.80
C ASN A 55 -10.01 -12.70 -6.08
N ILE A 56 -8.76 -12.27 -5.87
CA ILE A 56 -7.69 -13.18 -5.49
C ILE A 56 -7.76 -13.10 -3.98
N SER A 57 -8.32 -14.15 -3.39
CA SER A 57 -7.98 -14.59 -2.05
C SER A 57 -6.46 -14.59 -1.95
N VAL A 58 -5.86 -13.47 -1.54
CA VAL A 58 -4.47 -13.46 -1.14
C VAL A 58 -4.49 -14.27 0.13
N ASN A 59 -4.03 -15.51 0.03
CA ASN A 59 -3.99 -16.38 1.17
C ASN A 59 -3.03 -15.76 2.18
N MET A 60 -3.58 -15.08 3.19
CA MET A 60 -2.83 -14.41 4.26
C MET A 60 -1.97 -15.38 5.08
N THR A 61 -2.04 -16.68 4.79
CA THR A 61 -1.24 -17.76 5.35
C THR A 61 -0.12 -18.28 4.43
N SER A 62 0.07 -17.69 3.22
CA SER A 62 1.11 -18.11 2.27
C SER A 62 2.52 -17.92 2.86
N ALA A 63 3.49 -18.64 2.30
CA ALA A 63 4.88 -18.54 2.72
C ALA A 63 5.43 -17.12 2.49
N ALA A 64 5.10 -16.49 1.36
CA ALA A 64 5.48 -15.11 1.05
C ALA A 64 4.85 -14.12 2.05
N ALA A 65 3.55 -14.26 2.35
CA ALA A 65 2.87 -13.40 3.32
C ALA A 65 3.48 -13.51 4.73
N LYS A 66 3.78 -14.74 5.19
CA LYS A 66 4.46 -14.98 6.47
C LYS A 66 5.87 -14.41 6.48
N PHE A 67 6.62 -14.60 5.39
CA PHE A 67 7.98 -14.05 5.26
C PHE A 67 8.00 -12.53 5.37
N VAL A 68 7.13 -11.84 4.64
CA VAL A 68 7.03 -10.38 4.67
C VAL A 68 6.66 -9.87 6.06
N LYS A 69 5.61 -10.42 6.68
CA LYS A 69 5.18 -10.02 8.04
C LYS A 69 6.27 -10.23 9.08
N ASN A 70 6.91 -11.40 9.05
CA ASN A 70 8.00 -11.71 9.98
C ASN A 70 9.17 -10.73 9.86
N LEU A 71 9.51 -10.26 8.65
CA LEU A 71 10.56 -9.27 8.48
C LEU A 71 10.12 -7.88 8.95
N ILE A 72 8.90 -7.46 8.61
CA ILE A 72 8.35 -6.17 9.05
C ILE A 72 8.36 -6.06 10.58
N GLU A 73 8.01 -7.15 11.28
CA GLU A 73 8.01 -7.18 12.76
C GLU A 73 9.41 -7.22 13.39
N LYS A 74 10.42 -7.76 12.69
CA LYS A 74 11.76 -8.00 13.25
C LYS A 74 12.77 -6.91 12.92
N GLU A 75 12.67 -6.35 11.73
CA GLU A 75 13.68 -5.44 11.19
C GLU A 75 13.32 -3.99 11.53
N LYS A 76 14.26 -3.26 12.13
CA LYS A 76 14.07 -1.84 12.46
C LYS A 76 13.83 -1.00 11.19
N VAL A 77 14.60 -1.26 10.15
CA VAL A 77 14.45 -0.66 8.81
C VAL A 77 14.48 -1.78 7.78
N LEU A 78 13.40 -1.92 7.01
CA LEU A 78 13.25 -2.93 5.98
C LEU A 78 12.94 -2.28 4.64
N ILE A 79 13.69 -2.67 3.62
CA ILE A 79 13.56 -2.16 2.25
C ILE A 79 13.33 -3.35 1.31
N PHE A 80 12.11 -3.47 0.79
CA PHE A 80 11.87 -4.35 -0.35
C PHE A 80 12.34 -3.65 -1.64
N SER A 81 13.28 -4.27 -2.33
CA SER A 81 14.13 -3.65 -3.35
C SER A 81 14.18 -4.50 -4.63
N LYS A 82 14.73 -3.94 -5.71
CA LYS A 82 15.30 -4.71 -6.82
C LYS A 82 16.72 -4.22 -7.07
N SER A 83 17.64 -5.15 -7.33
CA SER A 83 19.09 -4.87 -7.31
C SER A 83 19.54 -3.87 -8.37
N TYR A 84 18.81 -3.78 -9.48
CA TYR A 84 19.05 -2.84 -10.57
C TYR A 84 18.30 -1.50 -10.44
N CYS A 85 17.44 -1.33 -9.43
CA CYS A 85 16.52 -0.18 -9.35
C CYS A 85 17.22 1.06 -8.76
N PRO A 86 17.32 2.17 -9.51
CA PRO A 86 17.99 3.38 -9.03
C PRO A 86 17.27 4.03 -7.85
N TYR A 87 15.93 3.96 -7.79
CA TYR A 87 15.16 4.47 -6.66
C TYR A 87 15.41 3.69 -5.37
N CYS A 88 15.65 2.38 -5.48
CA CYS A 88 16.02 1.57 -4.31
C CYS A 88 17.42 1.95 -3.81
N LYS A 89 18.35 2.25 -4.73
CA LYS A 89 19.68 2.75 -4.37
C LYS A 89 19.60 4.07 -3.60
N ILE A 90 18.81 5.03 -4.09
CA ILE A 90 18.61 6.33 -3.40
C ILE A 90 18.12 6.13 -1.96
N VAL A 91 17.13 5.26 -1.75
CA VAL A 91 16.62 4.99 -0.40
C VAL A 91 17.68 4.37 0.51
N LYS A 92 18.48 3.43 -0.01
CA LYS A 92 19.60 2.83 0.74
C LYS A 92 20.64 3.87 1.13
N ASP A 93 21.04 4.70 0.16
CA ASP A 93 22.00 5.79 0.37
C ASP A 93 21.49 6.78 1.44
N VAL A 94 20.18 7.10 1.46
CA VAL A 94 19.56 7.94 2.51
C VAL A 94 19.71 7.32 3.90
N PHE A 95 19.42 6.03 4.06
CA PHE A 95 19.56 5.36 5.36
C PHE A 95 21.03 5.24 5.81
N ASP A 96 21.94 5.00 4.86
CA ASP A 96 23.39 5.02 5.12
C ASP A 96 23.86 6.40 5.58
N GLU A 97 23.38 7.48 4.95
CA GLU A 97 23.75 8.86 5.28
C GLU A 97 23.29 9.28 6.68
N ILE A 98 22.11 8.82 7.12
CA ILE A 98 21.65 9.05 8.50
C ILE A 98 22.19 8.03 9.51
N GLY A 99 23.06 7.11 9.08
CA GLY A 99 23.71 6.13 9.94
C GLY A 99 22.78 5.05 10.50
N GLN A 100 21.64 4.79 9.84
CA GLN A 100 20.72 3.72 10.23
C GLN A 100 20.96 2.47 9.39
N LYS A 101 21.22 1.35 10.07
CA LYS A 101 21.32 0.05 9.41
C LYS A 101 19.95 -0.39 8.90
N PHE A 102 19.92 -0.99 7.72
CA PHE A 102 18.72 -1.53 7.11
C PHE A 102 18.94 -2.96 6.60
N THR A 103 17.83 -3.69 6.48
CA THR A 103 17.76 -4.96 5.77
C THR A 103 17.11 -4.72 4.41
N ALA A 104 17.80 -5.09 3.33
CA ALA A 104 17.26 -5.01 1.98
C ALA A 104 16.92 -6.40 1.43
N VAL A 105 15.71 -6.57 0.91
CA VAL A 105 15.27 -7.81 0.25
C VAL A 105 15.21 -7.56 -1.25
N GLU A 106 16.18 -8.11 -2.00
CA GLU A 106 16.23 -8.00 -3.46
C GLU A 106 15.25 -8.98 -4.11
N LEU A 107 14.07 -8.49 -4.50
CA LEU A 107 12.99 -9.32 -5.04
C LEU A 107 13.34 -9.95 -6.39
N ASP A 108 14.15 -9.29 -7.20
CA ASP A 108 14.63 -9.81 -8.49
C ASP A 108 15.60 -11.00 -8.34
N GLN A 109 16.14 -11.22 -7.15
CA GLN A 109 17.06 -12.33 -6.86
C GLN A 109 16.36 -13.49 -6.13
N ARG A 110 15.04 -13.45 -6.02
CA ARG A 110 14.23 -14.46 -5.35
C ARG A 110 13.23 -15.10 -6.31
N ASN A 111 13.06 -16.42 -6.18
CA ASN A 111 12.07 -17.16 -6.95
C ASN A 111 10.62 -16.73 -6.64
N ASP A 112 10.36 -16.28 -5.41
CA ASP A 112 9.05 -15.81 -4.93
C ASP A 112 8.91 -14.27 -4.96
N GLY A 113 9.82 -13.55 -5.61
CA GLY A 113 9.88 -12.09 -5.60
C GLY A 113 8.62 -11.40 -6.11
N GLU A 114 8.00 -11.92 -7.17
CA GLU A 114 6.77 -11.36 -7.74
C GLU A 114 5.53 -11.68 -6.87
N GLU A 115 5.49 -12.82 -6.17
CA GLU A 115 4.45 -13.11 -5.18
C GLU A 115 4.56 -12.14 -3.99
N ILE A 116 5.79 -11.92 -3.50
CA ILE A 116 6.08 -10.94 -2.45
C ILE A 116 5.67 -9.53 -2.91
N LEU A 117 6.02 -9.12 -4.13
CA LEU A 117 5.68 -7.80 -4.66
C LEU A 117 4.16 -7.61 -4.77
N THR A 118 3.46 -8.65 -5.22
CA THR A 118 1.99 -8.66 -5.28
C THR A 118 1.39 -8.49 -3.89
N PHE A 119 1.86 -9.27 -2.91
CA PHE A 119 1.45 -9.15 -1.51
C PHE A 119 1.71 -7.75 -0.95
N LEU A 120 2.89 -7.18 -1.23
CA LEU A 120 3.24 -5.82 -0.82
C LEU A 120 2.30 -4.78 -1.44
N GLY A 121 1.91 -4.89 -2.71
CA GLY A 121 0.97 -3.92 -3.27
C GLY A 121 -0.46 -4.08 -2.75
N HIS A 122 -0.87 -5.27 -2.33
CA HIS A 122 -2.10 -5.41 -1.55
C HIS A 122 -2.01 -4.71 -0.18
N MET A 123 -0.86 -4.79 0.50
CA MET A 123 -0.66 -4.15 1.81
C MET A 123 -0.46 -2.63 1.72
N THR A 124 0.21 -2.15 0.67
CA THR A 124 0.74 -0.77 0.59
C THR A 124 0.12 0.06 -0.54
N GLY A 125 -0.80 -0.54 -1.32
CA GLY A 125 -1.49 0.12 -2.43
C GLY A 125 -0.71 0.15 -3.76
N ALA A 126 0.53 -0.34 -3.82
CA ALA A 126 1.30 -0.36 -5.07
C ALA A 126 2.30 -1.53 -5.22
N ASN A 127 2.32 -2.17 -6.39
CA ASN A 127 3.28 -3.22 -6.77
C ASN A 127 4.59 -2.62 -7.34
N THR A 128 5.22 -1.69 -6.63
CA THR A 128 6.47 -1.04 -7.08
C THR A 128 7.53 -1.09 -5.98
N VAL A 129 8.81 -1.09 -6.37
CA VAL A 129 9.93 -0.94 -5.43
C VAL A 129 10.53 0.46 -5.53
N PRO A 130 11.08 1.03 -4.43
CA PRO A 130 11.15 0.43 -3.11
C PRO A 130 9.80 0.44 -2.36
N ARG A 131 9.61 -0.50 -1.43
CA ARG A 131 8.63 -0.41 -0.33
C ARG A 131 9.39 -0.41 0.99
N VAL A 132 9.23 0.63 1.79
CA VAL A 132 10.05 0.90 2.97
C VAL A 132 9.19 0.81 4.23
N PHE A 133 9.72 0.09 5.23
CA PHE A 133 9.10 -0.04 6.53
C PHE A 133 10.10 0.35 7.62
N VAL A 134 9.62 1.04 8.66
CA VAL A 134 10.40 1.42 9.84
C VAL A 134 9.62 1.06 11.08
N ASN A 135 10.24 0.31 12.00
CA ASN A 135 9.62 -0.18 13.25
C ASN A 135 8.26 -0.88 13.04
N GLY A 136 8.13 -1.66 11.97
CA GLY A 136 6.88 -2.35 11.63
C GLY A 136 5.84 -1.52 10.87
N GLU A 137 6.04 -0.21 10.73
CA GLU A 137 5.12 0.69 10.03
C GLU A 137 5.55 0.93 8.58
N PHE A 138 4.58 1.01 7.67
CA PHE A 138 4.84 1.33 6.28
C PHE A 138 5.12 2.82 6.12
N LEU A 139 6.34 3.15 5.68
CA LEU A 139 6.79 4.52 5.51
C LEU A 139 6.45 5.07 4.13
N GLY A 140 6.57 4.25 3.08
CA GLY A 140 6.30 4.68 1.71
C GLY A 140 7.23 4.05 0.66
N GLY A 141 7.26 4.70 -0.51
CA GLY A 141 8.24 4.46 -1.57
C GLY A 141 9.39 5.47 -1.53
N ALA A 142 10.11 5.60 -2.65
CA ALA A 142 11.29 6.46 -2.71
C ALA A 142 10.99 7.96 -2.53
N SER A 143 9.87 8.44 -3.10
CA SER A 143 9.48 9.86 -2.97
C SER A 143 9.16 10.22 -1.52
N ASP A 144 8.41 9.36 -0.83
CA ASP A 144 8.00 9.59 0.56
C ASP A 144 9.23 9.63 1.49
N VAL A 145 10.16 8.67 1.34
CA VAL A 145 11.40 8.65 2.13
C VAL A 145 12.28 9.88 1.83
N ARG A 146 12.36 10.30 0.57
CA ARG A 146 13.14 11.46 0.17
C ARG A 146 12.56 12.74 0.77
N GLU A 147 11.25 12.92 0.75
CA GLU A 147 10.57 14.07 1.33
C GLU A 147 10.83 14.15 2.85
N LEU A 148 10.68 13.03 3.56
CA LEU A 148 10.98 12.95 4.99
C LEU A 148 12.45 13.24 5.30
N TYR A 149 13.36 12.80 4.42
CA TYR A 149 14.79 13.09 4.57
C TYR A 149 15.10 14.57 4.38
N GLU A 150 14.59 15.19 3.30
CA GLU A 150 14.81 16.59 2.98
C GLU A 150 14.20 17.53 4.03
N ASN A 151 13.06 17.14 4.63
CA ASN A 151 12.42 17.88 5.72
C ASN A 151 13.01 17.59 7.12
N SER A 152 14.03 16.72 7.21
CA SER A 152 14.65 16.26 8.46
C SER A 152 13.74 15.46 9.42
N ASP A 153 12.54 15.09 8.99
CA ASP A 153 11.57 14.30 9.77
C ASP A 153 11.95 12.81 9.83
N LEU A 154 12.71 12.29 8.86
CA LEU A 154 13.05 10.86 8.83
C LEU A 154 13.80 10.40 10.09
N LYS A 155 14.62 11.27 10.70
CA LYS A 155 15.41 10.93 11.89
C LYS A 155 14.53 10.70 13.12
N THR A 156 13.36 11.34 13.20
CA THR A 156 12.47 11.24 14.37
C THR A 156 11.85 9.85 14.53
N TYR A 157 11.91 9.00 13.51
CA TYR A 157 11.49 7.60 13.58
C TYR A 157 12.48 6.71 14.33
N PHE A 158 13.64 7.25 14.73
CA PHE A 158 14.75 6.49 15.34
C PHE A 158 15.18 6.99 16.72
N ASP A 159 14.58 8.07 17.20
CA ASP A 159 14.85 8.69 18.50
C ASP A 159 14.14 7.97 19.68
#